data_AF-A0AAD3SHZ9-F1
#
_entry.id   AF-A0AAD3SHZ9-F1
#
_cell.length_a   1.000
_cell.length_b   1.000
_cell.length_c   1.000
_cell.angle_alpha   90.00
_cell.angle_beta   90.00
_cell.angle_gamma   90.00
#
_symmetry.space_group_name_H-M   'P 1'
#
loop_
_entity.id
_entity.type
_entity.pdbx_description
1 polymer ?
#
loop_
_entity_poly.entity_id
_entity_poly.type
_entity_poly.pdbx_seq_one_letter_code
_entity_poly.pdbx_strand_id
1 'polypeptide(L)'
;MLNTIATGLAIDAYSPLSDNAGGIAEMAGLSHRIRKRNDALDVVENTTSAIGMEIAISSVALVSLALFGAFVSHASISIVDVLGPKVFVSLIVGAMLPYEFSAIKMKSVRSAVLKMVKEVRRREIMMIREWERVSSASDREDESELRQDGIGFLANV
;
A
#
# COMPACT_ATOMS: atom_id res chain seq x y z
N MET A 1 -8.48 25.55 -11.34
CA MET A 1 -8.65 24.51 -10.30
C MET A 1 -7.50 24.48 -9.30
N LEU A 2 -6.23 24.58 -9.72
CA LEU A 2 -5.06 24.47 -8.82
C LEU A 2 -4.66 25.76 -8.08
N ASN A 3 -5.51 26.79 -8.02
CA ASN A 3 -5.14 28.07 -7.37
C ASN A 3 -4.86 27.91 -5.86
N THR A 4 -5.48 26.92 -5.22
CA THR A 4 -5.33 26.57 -3.79
C THR A 4 -4.48 25.31 -3.58
N ILE A 5 -3.57 24.99 -4.51
CA ILE A 5 -2.78 23.75 -4.48
C ILE A 5 -1.96 23.58 -3.20
N ALA A 6 -1.50 24.68 -2.58
CA ALA A 6 -0.77 24.61 -1.31
C ALA A 6 -1.62 23.99 -0.20
N THR A 7 -2.89 24.39 -0.08
CA THR A 7 -3.83 23.79 0.87
C THR A 7 -4.16 22.36 0.49
N GLY A 8 -4.40 22.08 -0.80
CA GLY A 8 -4.67 20.71 -1.27
C GLY A 8 -3.55 19.73 -0.94
N LEU A 9 -2.30 20.10 -1.24
CA LEU A 9 -1.12 19.29 -0.92
C LEU A 9 -0.88 19.15 0.58
N ALA A 10 -1.15 20.19 1.37
CA ALA A 10 -1.00 20.11 2.82
C ALA A 10 -1.93 19.06 3.45
N ILE A 11 -3.19 18.99 2.99
CA ILE A 11 -4.15 18.02 3.54
C ILE A 11 -3.90 16.61 2.96
N ASP A 12 -3.53 16.48 1.68
CA ASP A 12 -3.20 15.17 1.08
C ASP A 12 -1.92 14.57 1.69
N ALA A 13 -0.87 15.38 1.91
CA ALA A 13 0.37 14.94 2.55
C ALA A 13 0.20 14.53 4.01
N TYR A 14 -0.90 14.94 4.66
CA TYR A 14 -1.21 14.56 6.02
C TYR A 14 -1.57 13.06 6.13
N SER A 15 -2.17 12.48 5.09
CA SER A 15 -2.58 11.07 5.04
C SER A 15 -1.44 10.08 5.31
N PRO A 16 -0.36 10.05 4.52
CA PRO A 16 0.75 9.13 4.79
C PRO A 16 1.51 9.45 6.08
N LEU A 17 1.40 10.67 6.64
CA LEU A 17 2.04 11.01 7.91
C LEU A 17 1.32 10.34 9.09
N SER A 18 -0.01 10.40 9.10
CA SER A 18 -0.83 9.80 10.15
C SER A 18 -0.81 8.27 10.11
N ASP A 19 -0.82 7.68 8.90
CA ASP A 19 -0.70 6.22 8.73
C ASP A 19 0.60 5.69 9.35
N ASN A 20 1.72 6.38 9.07
CA ASN A 20 3.02 6.04 9.62
C ASN A 20 3.07 6.26 11.13
N ALA A 21 2.45 7.33 11.64
CA ALA A 21 2.35 7.57 13.08
C ALA A 21 1.56 6.45 13.79
N GLY A 22 0.47 5.97 13.18
CA GLY A 22 -0.31 4.83 13.66
C GLY A 22 0.48 3.52 13.68
N GLY A 23 1.24 3.26 12.62
CA GLY A 23 2.14 2.10 12.55
C GLY A 23 3.25 2.15 13.60
N ILE A 24 3.90 3.31 13.80
CA ILE A 24 4.91 3.49 14.85
C ILE A 24 4.29 3.29 16.23
N ALA A 25 3.09 3.83 16.48
CA ALA A 25 2.42 3.68 17.76
C ALA A 25 2.10 2.21 18.08
N GLU A 26 1.72 1.41 17.08
CA GLU A 26 1.50 -0.03 17.24
C GLU A 26 2.79 -0.80 17.47
N MET A 27 3.83 -0.54 16.67
CA MET A 27 5.14 -1.21 16.82
C MET A 27 5.83 -0.86 18.15
N ALA A 28 5.60 0.34 18.70
CA ALA A 28 6.14 0.79 19.98
C ALA A 28 5.30 0.36 21.20
N GLY A 29 4.20 -0.39 21.00
CA GLY A 29 3.34 -0.88 22.08
C GLY A 29 2.63 0.24 22.85
N LEU A 30 2.34 1.38 22.20
CA LEU A 30 1.68 2.50 22.86
C LEU A 30 0.22 2.19 23.22
N SER A 31 -0.35 2.99 24.13
CA SER A 31 -1.71 2.75 24.66
C SER A 31 -2.77 2.69 23.56
N HIS A 32 -3.79 1.84 23.76
CA HIS A 32 -4.91 1.69 22.82
C HIS A 32 -5.68 3.00 22.57
N ARG A 33 -5.65 3.95 23.51
CA ARG A 33 -6.23 5.29 23.35
C ARG A 33 -5.53 6.09 22.25
N ILE A 34 -4.21 5.95 22.08
CA ILE A 34 -3.43 6.62 21.02
C ILE A 34 -3.80 6.02 19.67
N ARG A 35 -3.88 4.69 19.58
CA ARG A 35 -4.31 4.00 18.36
C ARG A 35 -5.72 4.39 17.92
N LYS A 36 -6.69 4.34 18.83
CA LYS A 36 -8.08 4.72 18.53
C LYS A 36 -8.22 6.18 18.05
N ARG A 37 -7.34 7.07 18.51
CA ARG A 37 -7.30 8.46 18.00
C ARG A 37 -6.72 8.51 16.58
N ASN A 38 -5.63 7.78 16.32
CA ASN A 38 -5.01 7.70 15.00
C ASN A 38 -5.92 7.03 13.96
N ASP A 39 -6.62 5.95 14.33
CA ASP A 39 -7.54 5.26 13.43
C ASP A 39 -8.71 6.17 13.02
N ALA A 40 -9.14 7.09 13.90
CA ALA A 40 -10.16 8.08 13.56
C ALA A 40 -9.63 9.14 12.56
N LEU A 41 -8.33 9.44 12.60
CA LEU A 41 -7.66 10.36 11.68
C LEU A 41 -7.45 9.72 10.29
N ASP A 42 -6.97 8.49 10.24
CA ASP A 42 -6.77 7.68 9.01
C ASP A 42 -8.04 7.64 8.12
N VAL A 43 -9.22 7.44 8.73
CA VAL A 43 -10.49 7.43 7.97
C VAL A 43 -10.78 8.76 7.26
N VAL A 44 -10.55 9.89 7.94
CA VAL A 44 -10.77 11.24 7.37
C VAL A 44 -9.75 11.52 6.27
N GLU A 45 -8.53 11.04 6.46
CA GLU A 45 -7.43 11.25 5.54
C GLU A 45 -7.54 10.43 4.27
N ASN A 46 -8.01 9.17 4.34
CA ASN A 46 -8.37 8.39 3.16
C ASN A 46 -9.41 9.11 2.28
N THR A 47 -10.37 9.78 2.92
CA THR A 47 -11.34 10.62 2.21
C THR A 47 -10.66 11.82 1.55
N THR A 48 -9.71 12.44 2.22
CA THR A 48 -9.00 13.61 1.68
C THR A 48 -8.06 13.23 0.54
N SER A 49 -7.38 12.08 0.62
CA SER A 49 -6.53 11.60 -0.47
C SER A 49 -7.35 11.30 -1.73
N ALA A 50 -8.57 10.77 -1.57
CA ALA A 50 -9.50 10.61 -2.68
C ALA A 50 -9.85 11.97 -3.34
N ILE A 51 -10.14 12.99 -2.53
CA ILE A 51 -10.40 14.36 -3.03
C ILE A 51 -9.18 14.92 -3.76
N GLY A 52 -7.97 14.72 -3.22
CA GLY A 52 -6.72 15.13 -3.86
C GLY A 52 -6.55 14.52 -5.24
N MET A 53 -6.86 13.22 -5.37
CA MET A 53 -6.81 12.51 -6.66
C MET A 53 -7.85 13.06 -7.66
N GLU A 54 -9.07 13.37 -7.22
CA GLU A 54 -10.12 13.95 -8.08
C GLU A 54 -9.73 15.33 -8.62
N ILE A 55 -9.15 16.19 -7.77
CA ILE A 55 -8.67 17.52 -8.17
C ILE A 55 -7.56 17.37 -9.23
N ALA A 56 -6.64 16.43 -9.03
CA ALA A 56 -5.56 16.15 -9.98
C ALA A 56 -6.11 15.68 -11.34
N ILE A 57 -7.00 14.68 -11.35
CA ILE A 57 -7.60 14.14 -12.58
C ILE A 57 -8.36 15.23 -13.34
N SER A 58 -9.19 16.00 -12.64
CA SER A 58 -9.99 17.07 -13.24
C SER A 58 -9.10 18.16 -13.84
N SER A 59 -8.03 18.55 -13.13
CA SER A 59 -7.08 19.53 -13.63
C SER A 59 -6.34 19.02 -14.87
N VAL A 60 -5.91 17.76 -14.89
CA VAL A 60 -5.26 17.15 -16.04
C VAL A 60 -6.22 17.10 -17.23
N ALA A 61 -7.48 16.72 -17.03
CA ALA A 61 -8.48 16.68 -18.10
C ALA A 61 -8.67 18.05 -18.78
N LEU A 62 -8.79 19.13 -18.00
CA LEU A 62 -8.93 20.49 -18.54
C LEU A 62 -7.66 20.94 -19.28
N VAL A 63 -6.49 20.68 -18.71
CA VAL A 63 -5.21 21.02 -19.35
C VAL A 63 -4.99 20.21 -20.63
N SER A 64 -5.31 18.91 -20.63
CA SER A 64 -5.24 18.04 -21.81
C SER A 64 -6.17 18.52 -22.92
N LEU A 65 -7.38 18.97 -22.59
CA LEU A 65 -8.30 19.54 -23.59
C LEU A 65 -7.77 20.84 -24.18
N ALA A 66 -7.21 21.73 -23.34
CA ALA A 66 -6.59 22.96 -23.80
C ALA A 66 -5.36 22.69 -24.69
N LEU A 67 -4.49 21.76 -24.28
CA LEU A 67 -3.33 21.32 -25.06
C LEU A 67 -3.75 20.64 -26.37
N PHE A 68 -4.85 19.89 -26.38
CA PHE A 68 -5.40 19.30 -27.60
C PHE A 68 -5.84 20.39 -28.59
N GLY A 69 -6.53 21.43 -28.12
CA GLY A 69 -6.87 22.60 -28.95
C GLY A 69 -5.63 23.32 -29.50
N ALA A 70 -4.62 23.52 -28.65
CA ALA A 70 -3.34 24.09 -29.07
C ALA A 70 -2.62 23.22 -30.11
N PHE A 71 -2.66 21.89 -29.94
CA PHE A 71 -2.09 20.93 -30.88
C PHE A 71 -2.79 20.99 -32.25
N VAL A 72 -4.13 21.02 -32.29
CA VAL A 72 -4.91 21.12 -33.54
C VAL A 72 -4.52 22.38 -34.32
N SER A 73 -4.41 23.51 -33.63
CA SER A 73 -3.98 24.79 -34.22
C SER A 73 -2.53 24.71 -34.75
N HIS A 74 -1.61 24.20 -33.93
CA HIS A 74 -0.19 24.09 -34.30
C HIS A 74 0.05 23.11 -35.47
N ALA A 75 -0.69 22.01 -35.51
CA ALA A 75 -0.64 21.01 -36.58
C ALA A 75 -1.35 21.46 -37.86
N SER A 76 -1.90 22.68 -37.91
CA SER A 76 -2.67 23.22 -39.05
C SER A 76 -3.86 22.33 -39.45
N ILE A 77 -4.49 21.67 -38.47
CA ILE A 77 -5.69 20.85 -38.68
C ILE A 77 -6.91 21.78 -38.65
N SER A 78 -7.64 21.85 -39.77
CA SER A 78 -8.79 22.77 -39.90
C SER A 78 -9.99 22.33 -39.07
N ILE A 79 -10.35 21.04 -39.14
CA ILE A 79 -11.49 20.43 -38.43
C ILE A 79 -11.09 19.03 -37.97
N VAL A 80 -11.40 18.71 -36.72
CA VAL A 80 -11.30 17.32 -36.21
C VAL A 80 -12.64 16.64 -36.45
N ASP A 81 -12.73 15.88 -37.54
CA ASP A 81 -13.92 15.08 -37.86
C ASP A 81 -13.86 13.71 -37.17
N VAL A 82 -14.74 13.50 -36.18
CA VAL A 82 -14.84 12.25 -35.42
C VAL A 82 -15.29 11.07 -36.29
N LEU A 83 -16.05 11.32 -37.36
CA LEU A 83 -16.49 10.28 -38.30
C LEU A 83 -15.42 9.94 -39.34
N GLY A 84 -14.34 10.73 -39.39
CA GLY A 84 -13.19 10.45 -40.24
C GLY A 84 -12.52 9.13 -39.84
N PRO A 85 -12.26 8.19 -40.78
CA PRO A 85 -11.74 6.86 -40.45
C PRO A 85 -10.45 6.89 -39.60
N LYS A 86 -9.54 7.83 -39.91
CA LYS A 86 -8.28 8.00 -39.15
C LYS A 86 -8.53 8.44 -37.71
N VAL A 87 -9.39 9.44 -37.51
CA VAL A 87 -9.71 9.98 -36.18
C VAL A 87 -10.47 8.93 -35.36
N PHE A 88 -11.43 8.24 -35.96
CA PHE A 88 -12.22 7.22 -35.28
C PHE A 88 -11.37 6.04 -34.80
N VAL A 89 -10.46 5.52 -35.65
CA VAL A 89 -9.53 4.45 -35.25
C VAL A 89 -8.60 4.93 -34.14
N SER A 90 -8.04 6.13 -34.25
CA SER A 90 -7.19 6.71 -33.20
C SER A 90 -7.94 6.96 -31.89
N LEU A 91 -9.22 7.32 -31.94
CA LEU A 91 -10.07 7.51 -30.76
C LEU A 91 -10.28 6.19 -30.01
N ILE A 92 -10.60 5.11 -30.73
CA ILE A 92 -10.75 3.77 -30.14
C ILE A 92 -9.42 3.31 -29.52
N VAL A 93 -8.32 3.38 -30.29
CA VAL A 93 -7.00 2.98 -29.79
C VAL A 93 -6.61 3.82 -28.57
N GLY A 94 -6.81 5.14 -28.62
CA GLY A 94 -6.53 6.04 -27.51
C GLY A 94 -7.36 5.73 -26.26
N ALA A 95 -8.65 5.41 -26.40
CA ALA A 95 -9.50 5.01 -25.29
C ALA A 95 -9.10 3.67 -24.66
N MET A 96 -8.40 2.79 -25.38
CA MET A 96 -7.90 1.52 -24.86
C MET A 96 -6.60 1.68 -24.04
N LEU A 97 -5.80 2.73 -24.28
CA LEU A 97 -4.50 2.91 -23.62
C LEU A 97 -4.57 2.93 -22.07
N PRO A 98 -5.55 3.57 -21.41
CA PRO A 98 -5.66 3.52 -19.95
C PRO A 98 -5.89 2.11 -19.40
N TYR A 99 -6.60 1.26 -20.15
CA TYR A 99 -6.85 -0.15 -19.78
C TYR A 99 -5.57 -0.97 -19.91
N GLU A 100 -4.82 -0.79 -20.99
CA GLU A 100 -3.53 -1.46 -21.19
C GLU A 100 -2.53 -1.07 -20.09
N PHE A 101 -2.42 0.23 -19.80
CA PHE A 101 -1.57 0.73 -18.72
C PHE A 101 -1.98 0.13 -17.35
N SER A 102 -3.28 0.13 -17.05
CA SER A 102 -3.82 -0.47 -15.84
C SER A 102 -3.50 -1.96 -15.74
N ALA A 103 -3.64 -2.71 -16.83
CA ALA A 103 -3.35 -4.14 -16.87
C ALA A 103 -1.87 -4.44 -16.56
N ILE A 104 -0.95 -3.67 -17.14
CA ILE A 104 0.49 -3.81 -16.88
C ILE A 104 0.80 -3.52 -15.40
N LYS A 105 0.24 -2.44 -14.85
CA LYS A 105 0.44 -2.05 -13.44
C LYS A 105 -0.13 -3.10 -12.48
N MET A 106 -1.36 -3.56 -12.69
CA MET A 106 -1.99 -4.60 -11.87
C MET A 106 -1.26 -5.93 -11.95
N LYS A 107 -0.74 -6.31 -13.13
CA LYS A 107 0.10 -7.51 -13.27
C LYS A 107 1.39 -7.39 -12.44
N SER A 108 2.03 -6.23 -12.44
CA SER A 108 3.24 -5.97 -11.65
C SER A 108 2.96 -6.04 -10.15
N VAL A 109 1.92 -5.34 -9.66
CA VAL A 109 1.51 -5.35 -8.24
C VAL A 109 1.18 -6.78 -7.79
N ARG A 110 0.38 -7.52 -8.58
CA ARG A 110 0.01 -8.91 -8.27
C ARG A 110 1.23 -9.81 -8.09
N SER A 111 2.22 -9.68 -9.00
CA SER A 111 3.46 -10.45 -8.90
C SER A 111 4.24 -10.14 -7.63
N ALA A 112 4.33 -8.85 -7.26
CA ALA A 112 4.98 -8.42 -6.03
C ALA A 112 4.24 -8.94 -4.77
N VAL A 113 2.91 -8.82 -4.73
CA VAL A 113 2.08 -9.31 -3.62
C VAL A 113 2.22 -10.83 -3.47
N LEU A 114 2.21 -11.60 -4.56
CA LEU A 114 2.40 -13.05 -4.49
C LEU A 114 3.76 -13.42 -3.89
N LYS A 115 4.82 -12.67 -4.20
CA LYS A 115 6.14 -12.86 -3.59
C LYS A 115 6.12 -12.49 -2.11
N MET A 116 5.50 -11.36 -1.75
CA MET A 116 5.36 -10.91 -0.36
C MET A 116 4.61 -11.94 0.49
N VAL A 117 3.46 -12.45 0.03
CA VAL A 117 2.67 -13.45 0.75
C VAL A 117 3.45 -14.75 0.94
N LYS A 118 4.16 -15.22 -0.09
CA LYS A 118 5.03 -16.41 0.03
C LYS A 118 6.12 -16.21 1.07
N GLU A 119 6.72 -15.01 1.12
CA GLU A 119 7.77 -14.70 2.08
C GLU A 119 7.25 -14.57 3.51
N VAL A 120 6.11 -13.90 3.72
CA VAL A 120 5.47 -13.81 5.04
C VAL A 120 5.13 -15.20 5.56
N ARG A 121 4.51 -16.06 4.73
CA ARG A 121 4.20 -17.45 5.10
C ARG A 121 5.46 -18.27 5.42
N ARG A 122 6.55 -18.05 4.68
CA ARG A 122 7.83 -18.72 4.95
C ARG A 122 8.38 -18.31 6.33
N ARG A 123 8.33 -17.02 6.67
CA ARG A 123 8.79 -16.50 7.97
C ARG A 123 7.91 -16.97 9.13
N GLU A 124 6.60 -17.03 8.93
CA GLU A 124 5.65 -17.54 9.92
C GLU A 124 5.94 -19.00 10.28
N ILE A 125 6.10 -19.88 9.28
CA ILE A 125 6.47 -21.29 9.50
C ILE A 125 7.84 -21.41 10.18
N MET A 126 8.79 -20.55 9.80
CA MET A 126 10.12 -20.53 10.42
C MET A 126 10.05 -20.14 11.91
N MET A 127 9.25 -19.13 12.26
CA MET A 127 9.02 -18.72 13.65
C MET A 127 8.37 -19.83 14.47
N ILE A 128 7.33 -20.50 13.94
CA ILE A 128 6.66 -21.60 14.64
C ILE A 128 7.64 -22.74 14.94
N ARG A 129 8.46 -23.13 13.95
CA ARG A 129 9.49 -24.18 14.12
C ARG A 129 10.59 -23.78 15.10
N GLU A 130 10.95 -22.50 15.17
CA GLU A 130 11.90 -21.99 16.17
C GLU A 130 11.31 -22.11 17.56
N TRP A 131 10.06 -21.69 17.72
CA TRP A 131 9.35 -21.73 19.00
C TRP A 131 9.18 -23.16 19.51
N GLU A 132 8.81 -24.12 18.65
CA GLU A 132 8.76 -25.55 18.99
C GLU A 132 10.13 -26.09 19.44
N ARG A 133 11.22 -25.71 18.76
CA ARG A 133 12.58 -26.12 19.15
C ARG A 133 12.95 -25.58 20.54
N VAL A 134 12.74 -24.30 20.80
CA VAL A 134 13.05 -23.66 22.07
C VAL A 134 12.20 -24.25 23.21
N SER A 135 10.90 -24.44 23.00
CA SER A 135 10.02 -25.09 23.99
C SER A 135 10.48 -26.50 24.32
N SER A 136 10.79 -27.32 23.30
CA SER A 136 11.26 -28.70 23.50
C SER A 136 12.67 -28.82 24.11
N ALA A 137 13.45 -27.72 24.10
CA ALA A 137 14.75 -27.64 24.76
C ALA A 137 14.58 -27.26 26.22
N SER A 138 13.69 -26.31 26.54
CA SER A 138 13.31 -25.94 27.91
C SER A 138 12.75 -27.13 28.68
N ASP A 139 11.81 -27.89 28.08
CA ASP A 139 11.22 -29.07 28.73
C ASP A 139 12.26 -30.15 29.04
N ARG A 140 13.34 -30.23 28.24
CA ARG A 140 14.44 -31.19 28.43
C ARG A 140 15.44 -30.74 29.49
N GLU A 141 15.66 -29.43 29.64
CA GLU A 141 16.47 -28.87 30.72
C GLU A 141 15.77 -29.09 32.07
N ASP A 142 14.46 -28.81 32.16
CA ASP A 142 13.64 -29.04 33.36
C ASP A 142 13.60 -30.52 33.78
N GLU A 143 13.45 -31.46 32.83
CA GLU A 143 13.53 -32.91 33.12
C GLU A 143 14.92 -33.35 33.59
N SER A 144 15.99 -32.68 33.12
CA SER A 144 17.36 -33.01 33.48
C SER A 144 17.74 -32.49 34.87
N GLU A 145 17.25 -31.31 35.27
CA GLU A 145 17.37 -30.79 36.65
C GLU A 145 16.61 -31.67 37.64
N LEU A 146 15.35 -32.05 37.34
CA LEU A 146 14.57 -32.95 38.20
C LEU A 146 15.20 -34.33 38.37
N ARG A 147 15.87 -34.85 37.34
CA ARG A 147 16.64 -36.11 37.42
C ARG A 147 17.90 -35.98 38.27
N GLN A 148 18.62 -34.86 38.20
CA GLN A 148 19.80 -34.64 39.05
C GLN A 148 19.42 -34.50 40.54
N ASP A 149 18.35 -33.77 40.84
CA ASP A 149 17.84 -33.62 42.21
C ASP A 149 17.28 -34.94 42.78
N GLY A 150 16.58 -35.73 41.95
CA GLY A 150 16.07 -37.05 42.35
C GLY A 150 17.16 -38.09 42.62
N ILE A 151 18.28 -38.05 41.89
CA ILE A 151 19.45 -38.92 42.14
C ILE A 151 20.22 -38.44 43.37
N GLY A 152 20.28 -37.13 43.64
CA GLY A 152 20.87 -36.57 44.86
C GLY A 152 20.12 -36.95 46.13
N PHE A 153 18.79 -37.11 46.07
CA PHE A 153 17.97 -37.55 47.20
C PHE A 153 18.16 -39.04 47.54
N LEU A 154 18.38 -39.90 46.54
CA LEU A 154 18.61 -41.34 46.74
C LEU A 154 20.05 -41.69 47.13
N ALA A 155 21.00 -40.76 47.00
CA ALA A 155 22.39 -40.96 47.43
C ALA A 155 22.64 -40.61 48.92
N ASN A 156 21.63 -40.07 49.62
CA ASN A 156 21.71 -39.60 51.02
C ASN A 156 20.80 -40.37 52.00
N VAL A 157 20.26 -41.53 51.59
CA VAL A 157 19.54 -42.50 52.44
C VAL A 157 20.28 -43.83 52.39
#